data_AF-A0A4T0UP31-F1
#
_entry.id   AF-A0A4T0UP31-F1
#
_cell.length_a   1.000
_cell.length_b   1.000
_cell.length_c   1.000
_cell.angle_alpha   90.00
_cell.angle_beta   90.00
_cell.angle_gamma   90.00
#
_symmetry.space_group_name_H-M   'P 1'
#
loop_
_entity.id
_entity.type
_entity.pdbx_description
1 polymer ?
#
loop_
_entity_poly.entity_id
_entity_poly.type
_entity_poly.pdbx_seq_one_letter_code
_entity_poly.pdbx_strand_id
1 'polypeptide(L)'
;MVSSDLSVSIGPSGRIHQLRHHLSGLTEQHVLTVLENFSLEHAAQYGYSDSTDYDLLHNSQRYPPKAVLGLAVGQLLGQPLSSNSFTGGLRSPCFSILQGLGFQIVPKPVLQRYQRYSRHDISQLFEPGCIFTPGAGRWGISGIVDSPKGSGHFVFLVTLGEPTEGNPYQDSITEDGYLIWESQNRHDFHSSVIQQLLQHDPNQRNIHLFLRGNRTDRYAYMGVLAYHQHDPQLVRPVHFIWQIQNWDLSTNQLHEMGLPYRPALNPLYCPPIMLPPTLQLQRVEPPVATPVAIRGKSKRSQANVIDWAARDERNRGLGLCGELLVLQYEIDRLTQQGCNDLAQQVQHVALHNAAAGYDIASYHPDGRPKLIEVKSTQGPADTAFYISANEINAAKEQPDAYVIYRVYGLHFQASSVQFFELPGAVEQHCQLEAVSFRAQVGRGTAALG
;
A
#
# COMPACT_ATOMS: atom_id res chain seq x y z
N MET A 1 -27.01 -34.71 22.83
CA MET A 1 -26.27 -33.84 23.76
C MET A 1 -24.80 -34.26 23.75
N VAL A 2 -23.95 -33.51 23.05
CA VAL A 2 -22.63 -33.05 23.52
C VAL A 2 -22.37 -31.76 22.74
N SER A 3 -22.75 -30.63 23.32
CA SER A 3 -22.24 -29.32 22.91
C SER A 3 -20.92 -29.16 23.66
N SER A 4 -19.80 -29.43 22.99
CA SER A 4 -18.49 -29.08 23.56
C SER A 4 -18.22 -27.62 23.22
N ASP A 5 -18.75 -26.72 24.04
CA ASP A 5 -18.24 -25.36 24.14
C ASP A 5 -16.77 -25.45 24.54
N LEU A 6 -15.87 -25.37 23.56
CA LEU A 6 -14.47 -25.04 23.79
C LEU A 6 -14.47 -23.61 24.33
N SER A 7 -14.51 -23.48 25.66
CA SER A 7 -14.36 -22.19 26.34
C SER A 7 -12.92 -21.71 26.17
N VAL A 8 -12.69 -21.01 25.06
CA VAL A 8 -11.41 -20.37 24.77
C VAL A 8 -11.19 -19.27 25.81
N SER A 9 -10.15 -19.40 26.62
CA SER A 9 -9.84 -18.41 27.65
C SER A 9 -9.30 -17.14 26.98
N ILE A 10 -9.99 -16.02 27.18
CA ILE A 10 -9.59 -14.72 26.66
C ILE A 10 -8.82 -13.97 27.75
N GLY A 11 -7.62 -13.52 27.44
CA GLY A 11 -6.79 -12.71 28.33
C GLY A 11 -7.26 -11.25 28.40
N PRO A 12 -6.66 -10.45 29.31
CA PRO A 12 -7.06 -9.05 29.53
C PRO A 12 -6.94 -8.14 28.30
N SER A 13 -6.15 -8.53 27.29
CA SER A 13 -6.03 -7.82 26.02
C SER A 13 -7.12 -8.19 25.00
N GLY A 14 -8.15 -8.95 25.39
CA GLY A 14 -9.17 -9.45 24.45
C GLY A 14 -8.68 -10.56 23.51
N ARG A 15 -7.47 -11.09 23.72
CA ARG A 15 -6.84 -12.12 22.87
C ARG A 15 -6.87 -13.48 23.53
N ILE A 16 -6.85 -14.54 22.72
CA ILE A 16 -6.83 -15.92 23.18
C ILE A 16 -5.54 -16.22 23.95
N HIS A 17 -5.68 -16.64 25.20
CA HIS A 17 -4.58 -17.11 26.02
C HIS A 17 -4.19 -18.54 25.62
N GLN A 18 -2.89 -18.89 25.70
CA GLN A 18 -2.38 -20.22 25.34
C GLN A 18 -2.85 -20.75 23.97
N LEU A 19 -2.85 -19.89 22.93
CA LEU A 19 -3.30 -20.23 21.58
C LEU A 19 -2.78 -21.59 21.07
N ARG A 20 -1.49 -21.91 21.30
CA ARG A 20 -0.89 -23.18 20.88
C ARG A 20 -1.58 -24.41 21.47
N HIS A 21 -2.04 -24.33 22.72
CA HIS A 21 -2.74 -25.43 23.39
C HIS A 21 -4.11 -25.66 22.75
N HIS A 22 -4.87 -24.57 22.54
CA HIS A 22 -6.19 -24.63 21.90
C HIS A 22 -6.13 -25.10 20.44
N LEU A 23 -5.01 -24.88 19.76
CA LEU A 23 -4.80 -25.27 18.36
C LEU A 23 -3.96 -26.55 18.20
N SER A 24 -3.83 -27.38 19.25
CA SER A 24 -3.04 -28.62 19.20
C SER A 24 -3.53 -29.66 18.18
N GLY A 25 -4.81 -29.61 17.80
CA GLY A 25 -5.39 -30.44 16.73
C GLY A 25 -5.25 -29.87 15.32
N LEU A 26 -4.64 -28.69 15.16
CA LEU A 26 -4.40 -28.10 13.84
C LEU A 26 -3.31 -28.89 13.13
N THR A 27 -3.53 -29.25 11.86
CA THR A 27 -2.61 -30.03 11.04
C THR A 27 -2.19 -29.26 9.80
N GLU A 28 -1.15 -29.74 9.12
CA GLU A 28 -0.72 -29.21 7.82
C GLU A 28 -1.88 -29.15 6.80
N GLN A 29 -2.73 -30.18 6.77
CA GLN A 29 -3.84 -30.28 5.82
C GLN A 29 -4.89 -29.17 5.98
N HIS A 30 -5.14 -28.70 7.22
CA HIS A 30 -6.05 -27.57 7.44
C HIS A 30 -5.51 -26.29 6.80
N VAL A 31 -4.20 -26.08 6.88
CA VAL A 31 -3.52 -24.92 6.28
C VAL A 31 -3.52 -25.04 4.75
N LEU A 32 -3.17 -26.20 4.20
CA LEU A 32 -3.17 -26.43 2.74
C LEU A 32 -4.54 -26.16 2.11
N THR A 33 -5.62 -26.64 2.73
CA THR A 33 -7.00 -26.39 2.27
C THR A 33 -7.33 -24.89 2.19
N VAL A 34 -6.83 -24.09 3.14
CA VAL A 34 -7.00 -22.63 3.10
C VAL A 34 -6.17 -22.01 1.98
N LEU A 35 -4.92 -22.43 1.81
CA LEU A 35 -4.02 -21.88 0.78
C LEU A 35 -4.54 -22.13 -0.64
N GLU A 36 -5.17 -23.27 -0.89
CA GLU A 36 -5.75 -23.62 -2.21
C GLU A 36 -6.79 -22.61 -2.71
N ASN A 37 -7.58 -22.03 -1.80
CA ASN A 37 -8.68 -21.12 -2.12
C ASN A 37 -8.55 -19.78 -1.38
N PHE A 38 -7.33 -19.40 -1.00
CA PHE A 38 -7.11 -18.18 -0.22
C PHE A 38 -7.43 -16.95 -1.07
N SER A 39 -8.20 -16.02 -0.50
CA SER A 39 -8.36 -14.67 -1.04
C SER A 39 -8.34 -13.64 0.07
N LEU A 40 -7.68 -12.51 -0.19
CA LEU A 40 -7.67 -11.37 0.73
C LEU A 40 -9.08 -10.82 0.96
N GLU A 41 -9.96 -10.85 -0.07
CA GLU A 41 -11.35 -10.43 0.07
C GLU A 41 -12.14 -11.28 1.08
N HIS A 42 -11.94 -12.59 1.08
CA HIS A 42 -12.57 -13.46 2.07
C HIS A 42 -11.95 -13.25 3.46
N ALA A 43 -10.62 -13.13 3.53
CA ALA A 43 -9.92 -12.88 4.79
C ALA A 43 -10.35 -11.54 5.43
N ALA A 44 -10.59 -10.50 4.63
CA ALA A 44 -11.05 -9.20 5.08
C ALA A 44 -12.40 -9.24 5.82
N GLN A 45 -13.27 -10.23 5.53
CA GLN A 45 -14.53 -10.43 6.26
C GLN A 45 -14.30 -10.74 7.76
N TYR A 46 -13.11 -11.22 8.12
CA TYR A 46 -12.69 -11.52 9.49
C TYR A 46 -11.71 -10.48 10.05
N GLY A 47 -11.59 -9.33 9.39
CA GLY A 47 -10.73 -8.22 9.79
C GLY A 47 -9.25 -8.42 9.47
N TYR A 48 -8.92 -9.31 8.54
CA TYR A 48 -7.54 -9.48 8.09
C TYR A 48 -7.21 -8.61 6.88
N SER A 49 -6.07 -7.96 6.94
CA SER A 49 -5.39 -7.31 5.83
C SER A 49 -4.20 -8.15 5.34
N ASP A 50 -3.53 -7.69 4.28
CA ASP A 50 -2.29 -8.29 3.79
C ASP A 50 -1.17 -8.18 4.85
N SER A 51 -0.14 -9.01 4.75
CA SER A 51 1.02 -8.99 5.64
C SER A 51 1.87 -7.74 5.44
N THR A 52 2.44 -7.23 6.53
CA THR A 52 3.36 -6.08 6.51
C THR A 52 4.81 -6.53 6.31
N ASP A 53 5.31 -7.39 7.20
CA ASP A 53 6.76 -7.63 7.33
C ASP A 53 7.19 -9.03 6.89
N TYR A 54 6.28 -10.00 6.98
CA TYR A 54 6.57 -11.41 6.71
C TYR A 54 5.40 -12.11 6.03
N ASP A 55 5.74 -12.99 5.09
CA ASP A 55 4.79 -13.82 4.36
C ASP A 55 5.03 -15.31 4.68
N LEU A 56 3.96 -16.09 4.60
CA LEU A 56 4.04 -17.54 4.50
C LEU A 56 4.30 -17.87 3.03
N LEU A 57 5.36 -18.62 2.74
CA LEU A 57 5.72 -19.04 1.40
C LEU A 57 5.25 -20.47 1.16
N HIS A 58 4.42 -20.66 0.14
CA HIS A 58 3.99 -21.98 -0.32
C HIS A 58 3.82 -22.00 -1.84
N ASN A 59 4.42 -22.97 -2.53
CA ASN A 59 4.38 -23.11 -4.00
C ASN A 59 4.73 -21.81 -4.76
N SER A 60 5.80 -21.11 -4.31
CA SER A 60 6.24 -19.82 -4.85
C SER A 60 5.24 -18.66 -4.71
N GLN A 61 4.16 -18.86 -3.95
CA GLN A 61 3.20 -17.81 -3.60
C GLN A 61 3.39 -17.38 -2.14
N ARG A 62 3.14 -16.10 -1.89
CA ARG A 62 3.25 -15.44 -0.58
C ARG A 62 1.85 -15.19 -0.04
N TYR A 63 1.64 -15.51 1.23
CA TYR A 63 0.36 -15.35 1.91
C TYR A 63 0.51 -14.67 3.27
N PRO A 64 -0.45 -13.84 3.72
CA PRO A 64 -0.45 -13.27 5.06
C PRO A 64 -0.57 -14.38 6.13
N PRO A 65 0.47 -14.65 6.94
CA PRO A 65 0.50 -15.81 7.83
C PRO A 65 -0.64 -15.78 8.85
N LYS A 66 -0.95 -14.59 9.37
CA LYS A 66 -1.98 -14.39 10.39
C LYS A 66 -3.37 -14.74 9.87
N ALA A 67 -3.69 -14.28 8.65
CA ALA A 67 -4.97 -14.59 8.02
C ALA A 67 -5.10 -16.08 7.70
N VAL A 68 -4.03 -16.68 7.16
CA VAL A 68 -3.99 -18.12 6.85
C VAL A 68 -4.27 -18.96 8.09
N LEU A 69 -3.60 -18.67 9.22
CA LEU A 69 -3.85 -19.39 10.46
C LEU A 69 -5.29 -19.17 10.95
N GLY A 70 -5.76 -17.93 10.97
CA GLY A 70 -7.09 -17.58 11.47
C GLY A 70 -8.21 -18.31 10.72
N LEU A 71 -8.08 -18.42 9.40
CA LEU A 71 -9.00 -19.18 8.55
C LEU A 71 -8.86 -20.69 8.75
N ALA A 72 -7.62 -21.21 8.85
CA ALA A 72 -7.36 -22.65 8.99
C ALA A 72 -7.97 -23.22 10.27
N VAL A 73 -8.00 -22.42 11.34
CA VAL A 73 -8.65 -22.77 12.61
C VAL A 73 -10.14 -23.03 12.44
N GLY A 74 -10.81 -22.42 11.45
CA GLY A 74 -12.24 -22.63 11.22
C GLY A 74 -12.61 -24.09 10.92
N GLN A 75 -11.70 -24.84 10.31
CA GLN A 75 -11.90 -26.27 10.07
C GLN A 75 -11.79 -27.11 11.35
N LEU A 76 -11.06 -26.61 12.36
CA LEU A 76 -10.86 -27.29 13.64
C LEU A 76 -11.94 -26.93 14.66
N LEU A 77 -12.27 -25.64 14.78
CA LEU A 77 -13.15 -25.11 15.82
C LEU A 77 -14.57 -24.77 15.33
N GLY A 78 -14.86 -25.03 14.05
CA GLY A 78 -16.15 -24.75 13.41
C GLY A 78 -16.35 -23.29 12.98
N GLN A 79 -15.44 -22.37 13.35
CA GLN A 79 -15.48 -20.97 12.92
C GLN A 79 -14.07 -20.36 12.85
N PRO A 80 -13.76 -19.54 11.82
CA PRO A 80 -12.49 -18.81 11.75
C PRO A 80 -12.30 -17.86 12.94
N LEU A 81 -11.04 -17.63 13.30
CA LEU A 81 -10.69 -16.60 14.29
C LEU A 81 -10.63 -15.23 13.61
N SER A 82 -11.10 -14.19 14.29
CA SER A 82 -10.92 -12.81 13.83
C SER A 82 -9.48 -12.33 14.04
N SER A 83 -9.06 -11.32 13.29
CA SER A 83 -7.72 -10.74 13.41
C SER A 83 -7.39 -10.21 14.80
N ASN A 84 -8.40 -9.77 15.57
CA ASN A 84 -8.23 -9.30 16.94
C ASN A 84 -8.03 -10.41 17.97
N SER A 85 -8.29 -11.68 17.60
CA SER A 85 -8.28 -12.81 18.53
C SER A 85 -6.86 -13.25 18.94
N PHE A 86 -5.84 -12.92 18.15
CA PHE A 86 -4.45 -13.30 18.42
C PHE A 86 -3.44 -12.37 17.73
N THR A 87 -2.16 -12.50 18.08
CA THR A 87 -1.07 -11.72 17.48
C THR A 87 -0.39 -12.47 16.34
N GLY A 88 -0.02 -11.73 15.31
CA GLY A 88 0.94 -12.16 14.28
C GLY A 88 2.32 -11.54 14.53
N GLY A 89 3.29 -11.88 13.69
CA GLY A 89 4.65 -11.31 13.73
C GLY A 89 5.71 -12.29 14.22
N LEU A 90 6.97 -11.89 14.08
CA LEU A 90 8.13 -12.69 14.48
C LEU A 90 8.03 -13.04 15.98
N ARG A 91 8.26 -14.32 16.33
CA ARG A 91 8.11 -14.88 17.69
C ARG A 91 6.67 -14.97 18.23
N SER A 92 5.65 -14.61 17.45
CA SER A 92 4.25 -14.81 17.84
C SER A 92 3.89 -16.31 17.91
N PRO A 93 2.89 -16.70 18.72
CA PRO A 93 2.35 -18.05 18.69
C PRO A 93 1.89 -18.46 17.29
N CYS A 94 1.32 -17.53 16.52
CA CYS A 94 0.89 -17.75 15.15
C CYS A 94 2.01 -18.29 14.26
N PHE A 95 3.15 -17.60 14.24
CA PHE A 95 4.27 -17.97 13.36
C PHE A 95 4.86 -19.31 13.77
N SER A 96 5.02 -19.53 15.07
CA SER A 96 5.55 -20.80 15.56
C SER A 96 4.65 -22.00 15.27
N ILE A 97 3.32 -21.82 15.26
CA ILE A 97 2.39 -22.90 14.89
C ILE A 97 2.59 -23.24 13.41
N LEU A 98 2.54 -22.25 12.52
CA LEU A 98 2.71 -22.47 11.08
C LEU A 98 4.08 -23.10 10.75
N GLN A 99 5.15 -22.62 11.37
CA GLN A 99 6.49 -23.21 11.23
C GLN A 99 6.56 -24.63 11.78
N GLY A 100 5.91 -24.91 12.91
CA GLY A 100 5.80 -26.26 13.49
C GLY A 100 5.02 -27.23 12.61
N LEU A 101 4.12 -26.73 11.76
CA LEU A 101 3.40 -27.48 10.72
C LEU A 101 4.19 -27.60 9.40
N GLY A 102 5.43 -27.12 9.34
CA GLY A 102 6.31 -27.25 8.16
C GLY A 102 6.26 -26.08 7.18
N PHE A 103 5.49 -25.02 7.44
CA PHE A 103 5.41 -23.87 6.54
C PHE A 103 6.57 -22.88 6.75
N GLN A 104 7.14 -22.41 5.65
CA GLN A 104 8.20 -21.42 5.67
C GLN A 104 7.60 -20.02 5.81
N ILE A 105 8.11 -19.25 6.78
CA ILE A 105 7.83 -17.82 6.89
C ILE A 105 9.07 -17.06 6.46
N VAL A 106 8.91 -16.15 5.52
CA VAL A 106 9.98 -15.37 4.90
C VAL A 106 9.71 -13.88 5.08
N PRO A 107 10.74 -13.03 5.21
CA PRO A 107 10.57 -11.58 5.14
C PRO A 107 9.88 -11.18 3.84
N LYS A 108 9.04 -10.15 3.90
CA LYS A 108 8.48 -9.50 2.71
C LYS A 108 9.62 -8.78 1.98
N PRO A 109 9.71 -8.86 0.64
CA PRO A 109 10.79 -8.21 -0.07
C PRO A 109 10.63 -6.69 0.01
N VAL A 110 11.67 -5.98 0.43
CA VAL A 110 11.66 -4.52 0.47
C VAL A 110 12.03 -3.99 -0.91
N LEU A 111 11.06 -3.43 -1.62
CA LEU A 111 11.30 -2.78 -2.90
C LEU A 111 11.77 -1.34 -2.68
N GLN A 112 13.01 -1.05 -3.04
CA GLN A 112 13.53 0.30 -3.01
C GLN A 112 13.24 1.01 -4.34
N ARG A 113 12.62 2.19 -4.27
CA ARG A 113 12.41 3.04 -5.46
C ARG A 113 13.74 3.38 -6.11
N TYR A 114 13.74 3.41 -7.44
CA TYR A 114 14.85 3.71 -8.34
C TYR A 114 16.00 2.71 -8.34
N GLN A 115 16.03 1.76 -7.42
CA GLN A 115 16.92 0.61 -7.51
C GLN A 115 16.63 -0.18 -8.78
N ARG A 116 17.70 -0.65 -9.44
CA ARG A 116 17.64 -1.38 -10.70
C ARG A 116 17.70 -2.90 -10.50
N TYR A 117 16.77 -3.60 -11.14
CA TYR A 117 16.57 -5.04 -11.03
C TYR A 117 16.60 -5.71 -12.40
N SER A 118 17.14 -6.92 -12.49
CA SER A 118 16.98 -7.76 -13.68
C SER A 118 15.59 -8.41 -13.68
N ARG A 119 15.13 -8.92 -14.83
CA ARG A 119 13.85 -9.68 -14.87
C ARG A 119 13.86 -10.91 -13.97
N HIS A 120 15.04 -11.52 -13.78
CA HIS A 120 15.21 -12.62 -12.83
C HIS A 120 15.03 -12.14 -11.38
N ASP A 121 15.67 -11.03 -10.99
CA ASP A 121 15.50 -10.51 -9.63
C ASP A 121 14.04 -10.18 -9.35
N ILE A 122 13.36 -9.54 -10.31
CA ILE A 122 11.93 -9.22 -10.20
C ILE A 122 11.11 -10.50 -10.07
N SER A 123 11.37 -11.54 -10.88
CA SER A 123 10.61 -12.79 -10.77
C SER A 123 10.80 -13.45 -9.40
N GLN A 124 12.01 -13.40 -8.83
CA GLN A 124 12.29 -13.97 -7.51
C GLN A 124 11.73 -13.11 -6.36
N LEU A 125 11.59 -11.79 -6.54
CA LEU A 125 10.96 -10.92 -5.56
C LEU A 125 9.46 -11.23 -5.43
N PHE A 126 8.77 -11.38 -6.55
CA PHE A 126 7.31 -11.56 -6.58
C PHE A 126 6.85 -13.02 -6.54
N GLU A 127 7.60 -13.96 -7.13
CA GLU A 127 7.35 -15.40 -7.08
C GLU A 127 8.64 -16.16 -6.72
N PRO A 128 9.06 -16.16 -5.44
CA PRO A 128 10.31 -16.79 -5.02
C PRO A 128 10.37 -18.28 -5.38
N GLY A 129 11.46 -18.71 -6.00
CA GLY A 129 11.67 -20.09 -6.45
C GLY A 129 11.01 -20.43 -7.79
N CYS A 130 10.34 -19.48 -8.45
CA CYS A 130 9.81 -19.73 -9.79
C CYS A 130 10.94 -20.00 -10.80
N ILE A 131 10.64 -20.85 -11.80
CA ILE A 131 11.54 -21.10 -12.91
C ILE A 131 11.56 -19.87 -13.82
N PHE A 132 12.76 -19.32 -14.03
CA PHE A 132 12.99 -18.21 -14.95
C PHE A 132 13.73 -18.69 -16.19
N THR A 133 13.19 -18.39 -17.37
CA THR A 133 13.83 -18.70 -18.65
C THR A 133 13.92 -17.42 -19.49
N PRO A 134 15.11 -16.86 -19.75
CA PRO A 134 15.26 -15.66 -20.58
C PRO A 134 14.59 -15.85 -21.95
N GLY A 135 13.74 -14.90 -22.34
CA GLY A 135 13.05 -14.97 -23.63
C GLY A 135 11.97 -16.07 -23.74
N ALA A 136 11.55 -16.69 -22.62
CA ALA A 136 10.42 -17.61 -22.57
C ALA A 136 9.59 -17.47 -21.28
N GLY A 137 8.37 -18.01 -21.27
CA GLY A 137 7.51 -18.01 -20.09
C GLY A 137 6.99 -16.63 -19.65
N ARG A 138 6.29 -16.60 -18.50
CA ARG A 138 5.63 -15.40 -17.95
C ARG A 138 6.63 -14.28 -17.67
N TRP A 139 7.69 -14.60 -16.94
CA TRP A 139 8.69 -13.63 -16.51
C TRP A 139 9.77 -13.34 -17.55
N GLY A 140 10.02 -14.22 -18.53
CA GLY A 140 11.09 -14.01 -19.53
C GLY A 140 10.71 -13.17 -20.74
N ILE A 141 9.41 -13.08 -21.07
CA ILE A 141 8.91 -12.31 -22.24
C ILE A 141 7.91 -11.21 -21.84
N SER A 142 6.95 -11.50 -20.97
CA SER A 142 5.75 -10.65 -20.85
C SER A 142 6.06 -9.26 -20.27
N GLY A 143 5.52 -8.20 -20.88
CA GLY A 143 5.58 -6.83 -20.33
C GLY A 143 4.65 -6.59 -19.14
N ILE A 144 3.71 -7.51 -18.90
CA ILE A 144 2.77 -7.49 -17.78
C ILE A 144 2.67 -8.89 -17.18
N VAL A 145 2.79 -9.00 -15.85
CA VAL A 145 2.70 -10.27 -15.13
C VAL A 145 1.73 -10.12 -13.96
N ASP A 146 0.62 -10.84 -13.99
CA ASP A 146 -0.28 -11.05 -12.84
C ASP A 146 0.44 -11.92 -11.81
N SER A 147 0.73 -11.41 -10.61
CA SER A 147 1.58 -12.08 -9.64
C SER A 147 1.17 -11.79 -8.19
N PRO A 148 0.80 -12.82 -7.40
CA PRO A 148 0.62 -14.22 -7.81
C PRO A 148 -0.46 -14.39 -8.89
N LYS A 149 -0.37 -15.44 -9.70
CA LYS A 149 -1.33 -15.67 -10.79
C LYS A 149 -2.78 -15.75 -10.26
N GLY A 150 -3.67 -14.95 -10.81
CA GLY A 150 -5.09 -14.85 -10.44
C GLY A 150 -5.37 -13.89 -9.28
N SER A 151 -4.35 -13.26 -8.71
CA SER A 151 -4.50 -12.37 -7.55
C SER A 151 -5.05 -11.00 -7.93
N GLY A 152 -4.86 -10.57 -9.18
CA GLY A 152 -5.18 -9.22 -9.63
C GLY A 152 -4.16 -8.17 -9.18
N HIS A 153 -3.04 -8.59 -8.57
CA HIS A 153 -1.83 -7.80 -8.43
C HIS A 153 -0.99 -7.95 -9.70
N PHE A 154 -0.39 -6.87 -10.19
CA PHE A 154 0.40 -6.94 -11.42
C PHE A 154 1.79 -6.36 -11.25
N VAL A 155 2.70 -6.84 -12.08
CA VAL A 155 4.03 -6.27 -12.29
C VAL A 155 4.14 -5.85 -13.75
N PHE A 156 4.32 -4.55 -13.96
CA PHE A 156 4.54 -3.92 -15.26
C PHE A 156 6.04 -3.80 -15.49
N LEU A 157 6.51 -4.39 -16.59
CA LEU A 157 7.91 -4.42 -17.03
C LEU A 157 8.04 -3.65 -18.34
N VAL A 158 8.04 -2.32 -18.25
CA VAL A 158 7.91 -1.43 -19.41
C VAL A 158 9.27 -0.95 -19.89
N THR A 159 9.49 -1.02 -21.20
CA THR A 159 10.68 -0.46 -21.87
C THR A 159 10.24 0.76 -22.65
N LEU A 160 10.67 1.94 -22.21
CA LEU A 160 10.35 3.21 -22.84
C LEU A 160 11.26 3.42 -24.07
N GLY A 161 10.81 4.25 -25.02
CA GLY A 161 11.58 4.63 -26.21
C GLY A 161 10.78 4.51 -27.50
N GLU A 162 11.45 4.70 -28.63
CA GLU A 162 10.80 4.54 -29.93
C GLU A 162 10.37 3.08 -30.17
N PRO A 163 9.20 2.87 -30.80
CA PRO A 163 8.76 1.54 -31.20
C PRO A 163 9.84 0.79 -31.99
N THR A 164 10.07 -0.46 -31.65
CA THR A 164 10.97 -1.38 -32.36
C THR A 164 10.19 -2.62 -32.80
N GLU A 165 10.73 -3.44 -33.72
CA GLU A 165 10.09 -4.71 -34.11
C GLU A 165 9.77 -5.62 -32.91
N GLY A 166 10.55 -5.54 -31.83
CA GLY A 166 10.35 -6.30 -30.60
C GLY A 166 9.57 -5.58 -29.49
N ASN A 167 9.18 -4.30 -29.67
CA ASN A 167 8.31 -3.53 -28.79
C ASN A 167 7.61 -2.43 -29.62
N PRO A 168 6.46 -2.71 -30.26
CA PRO A 168 5.81 -1.78 -31.19
C PRO A 168 5.01 -0.66 -30.51
N TYR A 169 4.95 -0.66 -29.18
CA TYR A 169 4.07 0.21 -28.39
C TYR A 169 4.75 1.55 -28.04
N GLN A 170 3.98 2.63 -28.00
CA GLN A 170 4.49 3.97 -27.66
C GLN A 170 4.40 4.28 -26.17
N ASP A 171 4.89 3.35 -25.35
CA ASP A 171 4.91 3.53 -23.90
C ASP A 171 5.79 4.73 -23.51
N SER A 172 5.24 5.62 -22.68
CA SER A 172 5.95 6.83 -22.26
C SER A 172 5.56 7.23 -20.84
N ILE A 173 6.48 7.90 -20.15
CA ILE A 173 6.19 8.60 -18.90
C ILE A 173 6.16 10.10 -19.14
N THR A 174 5.50 10.85 -18.26
CA THR A 174 5.37 12.30 -18.34
C THR A 174 6.09 12.98 -17.18
N GLU A 175 6.44 14.25 -17.33
CA GLU A 175 7.11 15.05 -16.29
C GLU A 175 6.32 15.13 -14.96
N ASP A 176 5.00 15.01 -15.05
CA ASP A 176 4.05 15.03 -13.95
C ASP A 176 3.66 13.65 -13.41
N GLY A 177 4.34 12.59 -13.85
CA GLY A 177 4.24 11.27 -13.21
C GLY A 177 3.09 10.40 -13.69
N TYR A 178 2.69 10.54 -14.95
CA TYR A 178 1.78 9.61 -15.60
C TYR A 178 2.55 8.64 -16.49
N LEU A 179 2.11 7.38 -16.51
CA LEU A 179 2.50 6.38 -17.48
C LEU A 179 1.41 6.27 -18.54
N ILE A 180 1.75 6.58 -19.79
CA ILE A 180 0.97 6.26 -20.98
C ILE A 180 1.40 4.87 -21.41
N TRP A 181 0.47 3.92 -21.40
CA TRP A 181 0.75 2.50 -21.65
C TRP A 181 -0.26 1.88 -22.60
N GLU A 182 0.23 1.08 -23.53
CA GLU A 182 -0.60 0.34 -24.47
C GLU A 182 -0.61 -1.15 -24.10
N SER A 183 -1.81 -1.73 -24.07
CA SER A 183 -1.92 -3.18 -23.99
C SER A 183 -1.40 -3.87 -25.25
N GLN A 184 -1.22 -5.19 -25.21
CA GLN A 184 -0.81 -5.91 -26.41
C GLN A 184 -1.98 -6.03 -27.40
N ASN A 185 -1.70 -6.03 -28.71
CA ASN A 185 -2.73 -6.08 -29.77
C ASN A 185 -3.70 -7.28 -29.68
N ARG A 186 -3.34 -8.33 -28.95
CA ARG A 186 -4.19 -9.49 -28.68
C ARG A 186 -5.26 -9.25 -27.60
N HIS A 187 -5.15 -8.14 -26.87
CA HIS A 187 -6.06 -7.77 -25.79
C HIS A 187 -7.01 -6.67 -26.22
N ASP A 188 -8.24 -6.79 -25.71
CA ASP A 188 -9.33 -5.86 -25.91
C ASP A 188 -10.17 -5.74 -24.63
N PHE A 189 -11.23 -4.94 -24.67
CA PHE A 189 -12.14 -4.79 -23.54
C PHE A 189 -12.80 -6.09 -23.07
N HIS A 190 -12.82 -7.17 -23.85
CA HIS A 190 -13.37 -8.46 -23.40
C HIS A 190 -12.32 -9.37 -22.73
N SER A 191 -11.04 -9.01 -22.83
CA SER A 191 -9.95 -9.77 -22.23
C SER A 191 -10.00 -9.70 -20.70
N SER A 192 -9.85 -10.84 -20.03
CA SER A 192 -9.88 -10.92 -18.56
C SER A 192 -8.88 -9.98 -17.88
N VAL A 193 -7.66 -9.90 -18.42
CA VAL A 193 -6.63 -8.98 -17.93
C VAL A 193 -7.05 -7.52 -18.04
N ILE A 194 -7.67 -7.11 -19.16
CA ILE A 194 -8.13 -5.74 -19.36
C ILE A 194 -9.29 -5.41 -18.41
N GLN A 195 -10.21 -6.34 -18.22
CA GLN A 195 -11.29 -6.18 -17.24
C GLN A 195 -10.76 -6.03 -15.81
N GLN A 196 -9.71 -6.77 -15.44
CA GLN A 196 -9.05 -6.61 -14.13
C GLN A 196 -8.36 -5.25 -14.01
N LEU A 197 -7.68 -4.78 -15.06
CA LEU A 197 -7.04 -3.46 -15.07
C LEU A 197 -8.06 -2.31 -15.00
N LEU A 198 -9.19 -2.41 -15.71
CA LEU A 198 -10.27 -1.42 -15.67
C LEU A 198 -10.97 -1.34 -14.32
N GLN A 199 -11.04 -2.47 -13.60
CA GLN A 199 -11.66 -2.57 -12.28
C GLN A 199 -10.65 -2.39 -11.15
N HIS A 200 -9.40 -2.03 -11.48
CA HIS A 200 -8.32 -1.91 -10.52
C HIS A 200 -8.67 -0.88 -9.44
N ASP A 201 -8.48 -1.28 -8.19
CA ASP A 201 -8.55 -0.40 -7.03
C ASP A 201 -7.18 -0.39 -6.36
N PRO A 202 -6.43 0.73 -6.41
CA PRO A 202 -5.11 0.83 -5.81
C PRO A 202 -5.12 0.66 -4.29
N ASN A 203 -6.28 0.81 -3.65
CA ASN A 203 -6.44 0.57 -2.21
C ASN A 203 -6.55 -0.91 -1.84
N GLN A 204 -6.77 -1.79 -2.83
CA GLN A 204 -6.96 -3.22 -2.59
C GLN A 204 -5.90 -4.07 -3.26
N ARG A 205 -5.43 -3.68 -4.44
CA ARG A 205 -4.49 -4.44 -5.25
C ARG A 205 -3.39 -3.50 -5.73
N ASN A 206 -2.15 -3.97 -5.72
CA ASN A 206 -1.01 -3.18 -6.19
C ASN A 206 -0.68 -3.53 -7.65
N ILE A 207 -0.37 -2.52 -8.45
CA ILE A 207 0.30 -2.69 -9.74
C ILE A 207 1.69 -2.07 -9.61
N HIS A 208 2.73 -2.91 -9.54
CA HIS A 208 4.12 -2.48 -9.41
C HIS A 208 4.69 -2.11 -10.78
N LEU A 209 5.31 -0.94 -10.89
CA LEU A 209 5.93 -0.47 -12.13
C LEU A 209 7.45 -0.58 -12.08
N PHE A 210 8.00 -1.20 -13.11
CA PHE A 210 9.43 -1.28 -13.39
C PHE A 210 9.70 -0.71 -14.79
N LEU A 211 10.59 0.29 -14.88
CA LEU A 211 10.90 1.01 -16.12
C LEU A 211 12.36 0.86 -16.53
N ARG A 212 12.61 0.93 -17.83
CA ARG A 212 13.95 1.12 -18.40
C ARG A 212 13.85 1.89 -19.71
N GLY A 213 14.88 2.65 -20.08
CA GLY A 213 14.92 3.36 -21.36
C GLY A 213 15.49 2.52 -22.52
N ASN A 214 16.14 1.40 -22.23
CA ASN A 214 16.73 0.52 -23.25
C ASN A 214 16.53 -0.96 -22.90
N ARG A 215 16.42 -1.82 -23.91
CA ARG A 215 16.26 -3.29 -23.78
C ARG A 215 17.43 -3.99 -23.08
N THR A 216 18.62 -3.40 -23.08
CA THR A 216 19.80 -3.95 -22.39
C THR A 216 19.85 -3.59 -20.91
N ASP A 217 19.11 -2.55 -20.50
CA ASP A 217 19.18 -2.05 -19.15
C ASP A 217 18.37 -2.91 -18.18
N ARG A 218 18.81 -2.87 -16.91
CA ARG A 218 18.02 -3.32 -15.77
C ARG A 218 16.87 -2.34 -15.52
N TYR A 219 15.76 -2.85 -15.01
CA TYR A 219 14.59 -2.03 -14.75
C TYR A 219 14.68 -1.33 -13.40
N ALA A 220 14.48 -0.02 -13.37
CA ALA A 220 14.29 0.76 -12.15
C ALA A 220 12.86 0.54 -11.61
N TYR A 221 12.73 0.26 -10.32
CA TYR A 221 11.42 0.21 -9.66
C TYR A 221 10.88 1.62 -9.42
N MET A 222 9.68 1.93 -9.91
CA MET A 222 9.11 3.28 -9.83
C MET A 222 8.13 3.47 -8.67
N GLY A 223 7.59 2.36 -8.14
CA GLY A 223 6.50 2.36 -7.17
C GLY A 223 5.27 1.64 -7.70
N VAL A 224 4.10 2.00 -7.16
CA VAL A 224 2.80 1.43 -7.55
C VAL A 224 2.00 2.39 -8.43
N LEU A 225 1.11 1.84 -9.26
CA LEU A 225 0.23 2.59 -10.14
C LEU A 225 -1.18 2.73 -9.56
N ALA A 226 -1.82 3.85 -9.86
CA ALA A 226 -3.27 4.03 -9.74
C ALA A 226 -3.88 4.18 -11.12
N TYR A 227 -5.05 3.58 -11.33
CA TYR A 227 -5.83 3.79 -12.55
C TYR A 227 -6.25 5.26 -12.62
N HIS A 228 -5.95 5.93 -13.75
CA HIS A 228 -6.39 7.31 -14.00
C HIS A 228 -7.47 7.35 -15.08
N GLN A 229 -7.17 6.90 -16.30
CA GLN A 229 -8.16 6.79 -17.38
C GLN A 229 -7.73 5.82 -18.49
N HIS A 230 -8.63 5.56 -19.43
CA HIS A 230 -8.32 4.86 -20.70
C HIS A 230 -9.08 5.53 -21.86
N ASP A 231 -8.62 5.29 -23.08
CA ASP A 231 -9.34 5.70 -24.28
C ASP A 231 -10.43 4.65 -24.62
N PRO A 232 -11.73 4.99 -24.59
CA PRO A 232 -12.82 4.04 -24.88
C PRO A 232 -12.95 3.69 -26.37
N GLN A 233 -12.31 4.44 -27.26
CA GLN A 233 -12.35 4.24 -28.71
C GLN A 233 -11.21 3.34 -29.21
N LEU A 234 -10.09 3.32 -28.49
CA LEU A 234 -8.94 2.48 -28.81
C LEU A 234 -9.11 1.12 -28.14
N VAL A 235 -9.64 0.15 -28.90
CA VAL A 235 -10.02 -1.18 -28.39
C VAL A 235 -8.89 -2.21 -28.51
N ARG A 236 -8.07 -2.12 -29.56
CA ARG A 236 -6.98 -3.07 -29.87
C ARG A 236 -5.78 -2.32 -30.50
N PRO A 237 -4.75 -1.98 -29.70
CA PRO A 237 -4.67 -2.20 -28.26
C PRO A 237 -5.57 -1.22 -27.48
N VAL A 238 -5.87 -1.54 -26.22
CA VAL A 238 -6.42 -0.58 -25.25
C VAL A 238 -5.31 0.34 -24.74
N HIS A 239 -5.57 1.65 -24.74
CA HIS A 239 -4.65 2.69 -24.29
C HIS A 239 -5.04 3.16 -22.90
N PHE A 240 -4.12 3.04 -21.94
CA PHE A 240 -4.29 3.47 -20.57
C PHE A 240 -3.39 4.64 -20.23
N ILE A 241 -3.89 5.48 -19.33
CA ILE A 241 -3.08 6.42 -18.57
C ILE A 241 -3.17 5.99 -17.11
N TRP A 242 -2.01 5.71 -16.53
CA TRP A 242 -1.85 5.34 -15.13
C TRP A 242 -1.14 6.47 -14.40
N GLN A 243 -1.55 6.76 -13.17
CA GLN A 243 -0.80 7.66 -12.30
C GLN A 243 0.26 6.86 -11.54
N ILE A 244 1.51 7.30 -11.57
CA ILE A 244 2.58 6.74 -10.73
C ILE A 244 2.43 7.35 -9.34
N GLN A 245 2.16 6.50 -8.34
CA GLN A 245 2.00 6.97 -6.96
C GLN A 245 3.31 7.52 -6.42
N ASN A 246 3.23 8.59 -5.62
CA ASN A 246 4.36 9.24 -4.96
C ASN A 246 5.44 9.77 -5.93
N TRP A 247 5.03 10.21 -7.13
CA TRP A 247 5.93 10.82 -8.11
C TRP A 247 6.73 12.01 -7.54
N ASP A 248 8.05 11.92 -7.63
CA ASP A 248 9.00 12.86 -7.04
C ASP A 248 10.26 13.07 -7.89
N LEU A 249 10.24 12.64 -9.15
CA LEU A 249 11.35 12.80 -10.07
C LEU A 249 11.31 14.14 -10.77
N SER A 250 12.46 14.81 -10.76
CA SER A 250 12.75 15.93 -11.66
C SER A 250 13.15 15.45 -13.05
N THR A 251 13.04 16.33 -14.05
CA THR A 251 13.51 16.08 -15.42
C THR A 251 14.99 15.74 -15.49
N ASN A 252 15.82 16.35 -14.64
CA ASN A 252 17.24 16.03 -14.53
C ASN A 252 17.46 14.59 -14.04
N GLN A 253 16.74 14.14 -13.01
CA GLN A 253 16.83 12.76 -12.53
C GLN A 253 16.35 11.76 -13.59
N LEU A 254 15.27 12.07 -14.33
CA LEU A 254 14.82 11.23 -15.44
C LEU A 254 15.90 11.06 -16.50
N HIS A 255 16.57 12.16 -16.86
CA HIS A 255 17.69 12.15 -17.79
C HIS A 255 18.88 11.33 -17.26
N GLU A 256 19.28 11.51 -16.01
CA GLU A 256 20.35 10.72 -15.36
C GLU A 256 20.02 9.22 -15.30
N MET A 257 18.74 8.89 -15.08
CA MET A 257 18.24 7.53 -15.10
C MET A 257 18.15 6.95 -16.52
N GLY A 258 18.35 7.75 -17.58
CA GLY A 258 18.22 7.34 -18.97
C GLY A 258 16.78 6.95 -19.34
N LEU A 259 15.78 7.58 -18.71
CA LEU A 259 14.36 7.33 -18.98
C LEU A 259 13.82 8.43 -19.91
N PRO A 260 13.44 8.12 -21.16
CA PRO A 260 12.81 9.10 -22.03
C PRO A 260 11.41 9.45 -21.50
N TYR A 261 11.04 10.72 -21.59
CA TYR A 261 9.78 11.24 -21.06
C TYR A 261 9.14 12.26 -22.01
N ARG A 262 7.83 12.49 -21.82
CA ARG A 262 7.02 13.48 -22.52
C ARG A 262 6.71 14.66 -21.59
N PRO A 263 6.35 15.84 -22.11
CA PRO A 263 5.87 16.95 -21.29
C PRO A 263 4.72 16.55 -20.37
N ALA A 264 4.56 17.28 -19.26
CA ALA A 264 3.44 17.08 -18.34
C ALA A 264 2.08 17.06 -19.06
N LEU A 265 1.18 16.16 -18.65
CA LEU A 265 -0.20 16.15 -19.14
C LEU A 265 -0.99 17.34 -18.57
N ASN A 266 -0.70 17.69 -17.31
CA ASN A 266 -1.26 18.86 -16.67
C ASN A 266 -0.42 20.11 -17.02
N PRO A 267 -0.95 21.07 -17.79
CA PRO A 267 -0.22 22.28 -18.18
C PRO A 267 0.09 23.22 -16.99
N LEU A 268 -0.55 23.01 -15.84
CA LEU A 268 -0.30 23.75 -14.60
C LEU A 268 0.63 23.00 -13.64
N TYR A 269 1.19 21.86 -14.07
CA TYR A 269 2.12 21.12 -13.24
C TYR A 269 3.37 21.94 -12.95
N CYS A 270 3.74 21.96 -11.68
CA CYS A 270 5.03 22.44 -11.23
C CYS A 270 5.74 21.25 -10.56
N PRO A 271 7.02 21.01 -10.88
CA PRO A 271 7.78 19.92 -10.26
C PRO A 271 7.82 20.07 -8.74
N PRO A 272 7.85 18.96 -7.99
CA PRO A 272 7.89 18.99 -6.54
C PRO A 272 9.11 19.76 -6.06
N ILE A 273 8.86 20.73 -5.18
CA ILE A 273 9.91 21.52 -4.55
C ILE A 273 10.52 20.67 -3.44
N MET A 274 11.79 20.28 -3.59
CA MET A 274 12.52 19.65 -2.50
C MET A 274 12.79 20.69 -1.41
N LEU A 275 12.29 20.44 -0.19
CA LEU A 275 12.64 21.26 0.96
C LEU A 275 14.15 21.11 1.26
N PRO A 276 14.79 22.16 1.79
CA PRO A 276 16.20 22.09 2.13
C PRO A 276 16.44 20.99 3.20
N PRO A 277 17.53 20.20 3.09
CA PRO A 277 17.82 19.10 4.00
C PRO A 277 18.07 19.53 5.46
N THR A 278 18.20 20.84 5.72
CA THR A 278 18.39 21.41 7.05
C THR A 278 17.09 21.68 7.81
N LEU A 279 15.93 21.44 7.21
CA LEU A 279 14.64 21.71 7.82
C LEU A 279 14.38 20.70 8.95
N GLN A 280 14.33 21.17 10.19
CA GLN A 280 14.10 20.32 11.35
C GLN A 280 12.62 20.19 11.67
N LEU A 281 12.20 18.95 11.95
CA LEU A 281 10.86 18.62 12.41
C LEU A 281 10.82 18.57 13.94
N GLN A 282 10.00 19.41 14.56
CA GLN A 282 9.87 19.51 16.01
C GLN A 282 8.53 18.98 16.50
N ARG A 283 8.59 18.02 17.44
CA ARG A 283 7.37 17.52 18.10
C ARG A 283 6.86 18.52 19.12
N VAL A 284 5.55 18.78 19.08
CA VAL A 284 4.79 19.56 20.06
C VAL A 284 3.60 18.75 20.59
N GLU A 285 3.00 19.20 21.68
CA GLU A 285 1.75 18.61 22.18
C GLU A 285 0.57 18.97 21.26
N PRO A 286 -0.44 18.08 21.12
CA PRO A 286 -1.65 18.40 20.38
C PRO A 286 -2.31 19.68 20.91
N PRO A 287 -2.81 20.57 20.03
CA PRO A 287 -3.52 21.76 20.48
C PRO A 287 -4.77 21.34 21.27
N VAL A 288 -4.99 21.99 22.42
CA VAL A 288 -6.22 21.77 23.20
C VAL A 288 -7.40 22.19 22.34
N ALA A 289 -8.31 21.27 22.06
CA ALA A 289 -9.53 21.55 21.32
C ALA A 289 -10.31 22.66 22.02
N THR A 290 -10.24 23.88 21.51
CA THR A 290 -11.16 24.94 21.92
C THR A 290 -12.52 24.58 21.34
N PRO A 291 -13.57 24.44 22.17
CA PRO A 291 -14.90 24.19 21.64
C PRO A 291 -15.26 25.34 20.70
N VAL A 292 -15.38 25.02 19.41
CA VAL A 292 -15.81 25.98 18.40
C VAL A 292 -17.19 26.46 18.84
N ALA A 293 -17.27 27.73 19.26
CA ALA A 293 -18.54 28.35 19.52
C ALA A 293 -19.40 28.17 18.27
N ILE A 294 -20.57 27.54 18.43
CA ILE A 294 -21.57 27.38 17.38
C ILE A 294 -21.96 28.79 16.93
N ARG A 295 -21.24 29.34 15.94
CA ARG A 295 -21.61 30.61 15.32
C ARG A 295 -22.85 30.31 14.50
N GLY A 296 -23.97 30.85 14.96
CA GLY A 296 -25.28 30.69 14.35
C GLY A 296 -25.26 30.94 12.85
N LYS A 297 -26.09 30.16 12.14
CA LYS A 297 -26.44 30.22 10.71
C LYS A 297 -25.94 31.50 10.01
N SER A 298 -24.70 31.49 9.53
CA SER A 298 -24.24 32.47 8.56
C SER A 298 -24.69 32.00 7.17
N LYS A 299 -25.13 32.95 6.33
CA LYS A 299 -25.67 32.70 5.00
C LYS A 299 -24.72 31.79 4.21
N ARG A 300 -25.26 30.73 3.59
CA ARG A 300 -24.60 29.96 2.53
C ARG A 300 -24.10 30.95 1.49
N SER A 301 -22.84 31.40 1.62
CA SER A 301 -22.09 31.84 0.46
C SER A 301 -22.08 30.65 -0.48
N GLN A 302 -22.42 30.88 -1.75
CA GLN A 302 -22.27 29.88 -2.79
C GLN A 302 -20.88 29.27 -2.60
N ALA A 303 -20.86 28.01 -2.16
CA ALA A 303 -19.66 27.24 -2.13
C ALA A 303 -19.19 27.27 -3.57
N ASN A 304 -18.11 28.02 -3.84
CA ASN A 304 -17.30 27.74 -5.00
C ASN A 304 -17.12 26.24 -4.95
N VAL A 305 -17.63 25.56 -5.99
CA VAL A 305 -17.38 24.15 -6.21
C VAL A 305 -15.88 24.10 -6.50
N ILE A 306 -15.10 24.15 -5.43
CA ILE A 306 -13.66 24.04 -5.46
C ILE A 306 -13.44 22.63 -5.95
N ASP A 307 -12.83 22.50 -7.12
CA ASP A 307 -12.39 21.22 -7.63
C ASP A 307 -11.31 20.66 -6.69
N TRP A 308 -11.74 19.82 -5.77
CA TRP A 308 -10.93 19.31 -4.67
C TRP A 308 -9.87 18.31 -5.16
N ALA A 309 -10.13 17.62 -6.28
CA ALA A 309 -9.13 16.78 -6.95
C ALA A 309 -7.97 17.65 -7.48
N ALA A 310 -8.29 18.81 -8.08
CA ALA A 310 -7.28 19.78 -8.52
C ALA A 310 -6.56 20.52 -7.37
N ARG A 311 -7.07 20.44 -6.14
CA ARG A 311 -6.41 21.00 -4.94
C ARG A 311 -5.53 19.96 -4.24
N ASP A 312 -5.94 18.69 -4.27
CA ASP A 312 -5.15 17.55 -3.80
C ASP A 312 -3.91 17.32 -4.69
N GLU A 313 -4.07 17.41 -6.02
CA GLU A 313 -2.96 17.33 -6.98
C GLU A 313 -1.89 18.42 -6.72
N ARG A 314 -2.32 19.64 -6.36
CA ARG A 314 -1.41 20.75 -5.97
C ARG A 314 -0.73 20.56 -4.63
N ASN A 315 -1.26 19.69 -3.77
CA ASN A 315 -0.72 19.37 -2.45
C ASN A 315 0.13 18.09 -2.44
N ARG A 316 0.28 17.38 -3.57
CA ARG A 316 1.05 16.12 -3.62
C ARG A 316 2.50 16.29 -3.18
N GLY A 317 3.17 17.34 -3.67
CA GLY A 317 4.52 17.69 -3.22
C GLY A 317 4.60 18.02 -1.73
N LEU A 318 3.54 18.62 -1.17
CA LEU A 318 3.44 18.95 0.26
C LEU A 318 3.28 17.69 1.12
N GLY A 319 2.43 16.75 0.69
CA GLY A 319 2.22 15.45 1.33
C GLY A 319 3.54 14.69 1.46
N LEU A 320 4.17 14.43 0.32
CA LEU A 320 5.46 13.73 0.25
C LEU A 320 6.57 14.43 1.04
N CYS A 321 6.64 15.76 0.99
CA CYS A 321 7.61 16.50 1.81
C CYS A 321 7.42 16.23 3.30
N GLY A 322 6.18 16.20 3.78
CA GLY A 322 5.89 15.85 5.17
C GLY A 322 6.26 14.40 5.49
N GLU A 323 5.94 13.46 4.60
CA GLU A 323 6.32 12.04 4.77
C GLU A 323 7.83 11.88 4.90
N LEU A 324 8.62 12.51 4.01
CA LEU A 324 10.09 12.45 4.08
C LEU A 324 10.65 13.09 5.35
N LEU A 325 10.07 14.19 5.83
CA LEU A 325 10.48 14.82 7.10
C LEU A 325 10.19 13.92 8.29
N VAL A 326 9.02 13.29 8.32
CA VAL A 326 8.65 12.35 9.38
C VAL A 326 9.54 11.11 9.33
N LEU A 327 9.84 10.59 8.13
CA LEU A 327 10.73 9.45 7.96
C LEU A 327 12.11 9.73 8.55
N GLN A 328 12.72 10.86 8.20
CA GLN A 328 14.03 11.25 8.73
C GLN A 328 13.97 11.49 10.25
N TYR A 329 12.91 12.14 10.75
CA TYR A 329 12.70 12.33 12.18
C TYR A 329 12.66 11.01 12.95
N GLU A 330 11.96 9.99 12.44
CA GLU A 330 11.87 8.68 13.10
C GLU A 330 13.20 7.95 13.13
N ILE A 331 13.97 8.00 12.03
CA ILE A 331 15.32 7.44 11.93
C ILE A 331 16.24 8.12 12.94
N ASP A 332 16.24 9.47 12.97
CA ASP A 332 17.08 10.25 13.87
C ASP A 332 16.72 10.00 15.33
N ARG A 333 15.43 9.93 15.66
CA ARG A 333 14.95 9.64 17.02
C ARG A 333 15.45 8.28 17.50
N LEU A 334 15.31 7.23 16.69
CA LEU A 334 15.77 5.88 17.05
C LEU A 334 17.30 5.81 17.17
N THR A 335 18.02 6.47 16.27
CA THR A 335 19.48 6.57 16.29
C THR A 335 19.96 7.26 17.58
N GLN A 336 19.35 8.40 17.94
CA GLN A 336 19.67 9.15 19.16
C GLN A 336 19.37 8.35 20.44
N GLN A 337 18.41 7.43 20.41
CA GLN A 337 18.07 6.54 21.51
C GLN A 337 18.94 5.28 21.55
N GLY A 338 19.92 5.13 20.66
CA GLY A 338 20.83 3.99 20.58
C GLY A 338 20.24 2.77 19.88
N CYS A 339 19.06 2.89 19.27
CA CYS A 339 18.34 1.82 18.57
C CYS A 339 18.69 1.78 17.08
N ASN A 340 19.97 1.76 16.73
CA ASN A 340 20.45 1.85 15.34
C ASN A 340 19.87 0.74 14.43
N ASP A 341 19.75 -0.49 14.96
CA ASP A 341 19.20 -1.62 14.21
C ASP A 341 17.73 -1.40 13.83
N LEU A 342 16.96 -0.73 14.69
CA LEU A 342 15.56 -0.37 14.42
C LEU A 342 15.47 0.83 13.47
N ALA A 343 16.38 1.81 13.60
CA ALA A 343 16.46 2.96 12.71
C ALA A 343 16.67 2.52 11.24
N GLN A 344 17.51 1.51 11.00
CA GLN A 344 17.72 0.93 9.67
C GLN A 344 16.50 0.17 9.11
N GLN A 345 15.56 -0.21 9.98
CA GLN A 345 14.34 -0.92 9.60
C GLN A 345 13.15 0.01 9.36
N VAL A 346 13.28 1.32 9.60
CA VAL A 346 12.23 2.29 9.30
C VAL A 346 12.01 2.35 7.78
N GLN A 347 10.76 2.25 7.35
CA GLN A 347 10.40 2.16 5.93
C GLN A 347 9.27 3.10 5.56
N HIS A 348 9.39 3.72 4.39
CA HIS A 348 8.32 4.46 3.74
C HIS A 348 7.47 3.48 2.93
N VAL A 349 6.40 2.99 3.55
CA VAL A 349 5.54 1.90 3.05
C VAL A 349 4.66 2.35 1.89
N ALA A 350 4.13 3.57 1.92
CA ALA A 350 3.32 4.13 0.83
C ALA A 350 4.03 4.08 -0.54
N LEU A 351 5.36 4.06 -0.58
CA LEU A 351 6.15 3.94 -1.82
C LEU A 351 5.98 2.60 -2.57
N HIS A 352 5.56 1.55 -1.87
CA HIS A 352 5.47 0.21 -2.45
C HIS A 352 4.22 -0.57 -2.04
N ASN A 353 3.40 -0.07 -1.11
CA ASN A 353 2.15 -0.70 -0.72
C ASN A 353 1.09 0.33 -0.32
N ALA A 354 0.34 0.85 -1.30
CA ALA A 354 -0.74 1.80 -1.06
C ALA A 354 -1.89 1.20 -0.24
N ALA A 355 -2.10 -0.11 -0.35
CA ALA A 355 -3.13 -0.83 0.39
C ALA A 355 -2.82 -0.98 1.90
N ALA A 356 -1.62 -0.62 2.36
CA ALA A 356 -1.23 -0.72 3.77
C ALA A 356 -2.06 0.20 4.70
N GLY A 357 -2.54 1.34 4.19
CA GLY A 357 -3.32 2.31 4.97
C GLY A 357 -2.49 3.13 5.96
N TYR A 358 -1.18 3.22 5.77
CA TYR A 358 -0.29 4.13 6.50
C TYR A 358 0.96 4.44 5.65
N ASP A 359 1.60 5.57 5.91
CA ASP A 359 2.76 6.02 5.13
C ASP A 359 4.07 5.37 5.57
N ILE A 360 4.34 5.31 6.88
CA ILE A 360 5.66 4.93 7.41
C ILE A 360 5.53 3.81 8.45
N ALA A 361 6.31 2.74 8.29
CA ALA A 361 6.54 1.75 9.32
C ALA A 361 7.78 2.13 10.14
N SER A 362 7.62 2.36 11.43
CA SER A 362 8.65 2.71 12.39
C SER A 362 8.54 1.81 13.63
N TYR A 363 9.34 2.08 14.67
CA TYR A 363 9.41 1.31 15.90
C TYR A 363 9.49 2.20 17.13
N HIS A 364 8.90 1.75 18.23
CA HIS A 364 9.20 2.24 19.56
C HIS A 364 10.58 1.73 20.03
N PRO A 365 11.20 2.36 21.04
CA PRO A 365 12.52 1.93 21.55
C PRO A 365 12.51 0.50 22.11
N ASP A 366 11.35 0.03 22.55
CA ASP A 366 11.12 -1.34 23.03
C ASP A 366 10.92 -2.36 21.89
N GLY A 367 11.01 -1.92 20.63
CA GLY A 367 10.85 -2.74 19.44
C GLY A 367 9.40 -2.97 19.01
N ARG A 368 8.41 -2.41 19.71
CA ARG A 368 7.01 -2.48 19.23
C ARG A 368 6.85 -1.69 17.92
N PRO A 369 6.05 -2.18 16.96
CA PRO A 369 5.80 -1.47 15.72
C PRO A 369 5.07 -0.15 15.97
N LYS A 370 5.35 0.86 15.14
CA LYS A 370 4.70 2.15 15.10
C LYS A 370 4.32 2.45 13.64
N LEU A 371 3.03 2.42 13.32
CA LEU A 371 2.49 2.63 11.98
C LEU A 371 2.02 4.08 11.88
N ILE A 372 2.68 4.87 11.04
CA ILE A 372 2.53 6.33 11.01
C ILE A 372 1.83 6.74 9.72
N GLU A 373 0.73 7.47 9.87
CA GLU A 373 0.03 8.18 8.79
C GLU A 373 0.35 9.67 8.87
N VAL A 374 0.82 10.27 7.78
CA VAL A 374 1.32 11.65 7.75
C VAL A 374 0.32 12.57 7.07
N LYS A 375 -0.18 13.56 7.81
CA LYS A 375 -1.12 14.55 7.28
C LYS A 375 -0.50 15.93 7.27
N SER A 376 -0.07 16.39 6.10
CA SER A 376 0.64 17.66 5.92
C SER A 376 -0.30 18.84 5.59
N THR A 377 0.04 20.05 6.04
CA THR A 377 -0.65 21.30 5.67
C THR A 377 0.29 22.51 5.71
N GLN A 378 0.06 23.49 4.83
CA GLN A 378 0.68 24.82 4.93
C GLN A 378 0.01 25.69 6.00
N GLY A 379 -1.23 25.35 6.37
CA GLY A 379 -2.05 26.09 7.32
C GLY A 379 -1.75 25.76 8.79
N PRO A 380 -2.59 26.26 9.72
CA PRO A 380 -2.48 25.97 11.14
C PRO A 380 -2.80 24.50 11.49
N ALA A 381 -2.41 24.10 12.71
CA ALA A 381 -2.55 22.75 13.25
C ALA A 381 -3.96 22.15 13.17
N ASP A 382 -5.00 22.99 13.32
CA ASP A 382 -6.43 22.62 13.32
C ASP A 382 -7.07 22.56 11.92
N THR A 383 -6.29 22.79 10.86
CA THR A 383 -6.78 22.68 9.48
C THR A 383 -7.36 21.27 9.28
N ALA A 384 -8.57 21.15 8.76
CA ALA A 384 -9.16 19.86 8.42
C ALA A 384 -8.29 19.11 7.40
N PHE A 385 -8.32 17.78 7.46
CA PHE A 385 -7.62 16.91 6.52
C PHE A 385 -8.51 15.74 6.13
N TYR A 386 -8.21 15.17 4.97
CA TYR A 386 -8.88 13.98 4.48
C TYR A 386 -8.17 12.74 4.98
N ILE A 387 -8.96 11.69 5.22
CA ILE A 387 -8.48 10.39 5.63
C ILE A 387 -9.22 9.33 4.80
N SER A 388 -8.48 8.35 4.30
CA SER A 388 -9.05 7.29 3.47
C SER A 388 -9.72 6.19 4.31
N ALA A 389 -10.55 5.37 3.67
CA ALA A 389 -11.16 4.22 4.33
C ALA A 389 -10.10 3.21 4.80
N ASN A 390 -9.02 3.04 4.04
CA ASN A 390 -7.92 2.15 4.40
C ASN A 390 -7.18 2.64 5.64
N GLU A 391 -6.91 3.94 5.73
CA GLU A 391 -6.29 4.55 6.92
C GLU A 391 -7.16 4.37 8.17
N ILE A 392 -8.47 4.58 8.04
CA ILE A 392 -9.41 4.32 9.15
C ILE A 392 -9.38 2.84 9.55
N ASN A 393 -9.36 1.92 8.59
CA ASN A 393 -9.35 0.48 8.87
C ASN A 393 -8.03 0.05 9.52
N ALA A 394 -6.88 0.51 9.02
CA ALA A 394 -5.56 0.26 9.60
C ALA A 394 -5.49 0.73 11.07
N ALA A 395 -6.03 1.93 11.35
CA ALA A 395 -6.13 2.45 12.71
C ALA A 395 -6.99 1.59 13.65
N LYS A 396 -8.06 0.98 13.12
CA LYS A 396 -8.95 0.08 13.87
C LYS A 396 -8.36 -1.31 14.08
N GLU A 397 -7.61 -1.80 13.11
CA GLU A 397 -6.97 -3.12 13.18
C GLU A 397 -5.77 -3.15 14.14
N GLN A 398 -5.01 -2.05 14.20
CA GLN A 398 -3.78 -1.95 15.01
C GLN A 398 -3.73 -0.66 15.86
N PRO A 399 -4.72 -0.42 16.74
CA PRO A 399 -4.81 0.84 17.49
C PRO A 399 -3.62 1.06 18.43
N ASP A 400 -2.97 0.00 18.93
CA ASP A 400 -1.79 0.12 19.80
C ASP A 400 -0.53 0.59 19.06
N ALA A 401 -0.49 0.45 17.73
CA ALA A 401 0.66 0.77 16.89
C ALA A 401 0.40 1.98 15.97
N TYR A 402 -0.86 2.25 15.61
CA TYR A 402 -1.24 3.28 14.66
C TYR A 402 -1.17 4.69 15.27
N VAL A 403 -0.65 5.65 14.52
CA VAL A 403 -0.56 7.05 14.93
C VAL A 403 -0.65 7.97 13.72
N ILE A 404 -1.40 9.07 13.86
CA ILE A 404 -1.39 10.15 12.87
C ILE A 404 -0.34 11.18 13.28
N TYR A 405 0.55 11.53 12.37
CA TYR A 405 1.46 12.67 12.51
C TYR A 405 0.88 13.86 11.74
N ARG A 406 0.42 14.88 12.48
CA ARG A 406 -0.11 16.11 11.87
C ARG A 406 1.02 17.11 11.69
N VAL A 407 1.54 17.22 10.47
CA VAL A 407 2.62 18.15 10.10
C VAL A 407 2.00 19.45 9.57
N TYR A 408 2.29 20.59 10.21
CA TYR A 408 1.64 21.86 9.88
C TYR A 408 2.63 23.02 9.72
N GLY A 409 2.18 24.10 9.07
CA GLY A 409 3.05 25.23 8.76
C GLY A 409 4.15 24.90 7.75
N LEU A 410 3.98 23.86 6.92
CA LEU A 410 4.99 23.39 5.97
C LEU A 410 5.05 24.32 4.74
N HIS A 411 5.92 25.32 4.76
CA HIS A 411 6.11 26.27 3.65
C HIS A 411 7.58 26.44 3.27
N PHE A 412 7.85 26.90 2.04
CA PHE A 412 9.19 26.95 1.44
C PHE A 412 10.24 27.74 2.25
N GLN A 413 9.81 28.73 3.02
CA GLN A 413 10.68 29.60 3.82
C GLN A 413 10.74 29.21 5.30
N ALA A 414 10.08 28.12 5.70
CA ALA A 414 10.04 27.70 7.09
C ALA A 414 11.46 27.32 7.56
N SER A 415 11.89 27.88 8.69
CA SER A 415 13.14 27.50 9.35
C SER A 415 12.98 26.30 10.30
N SER A 416 11.75 26.03 10.74
CA SER A 416 11.37 24.85 11.52
C SER A 416 9.92 24.50 11.21
N VAL A 417 9.61 23.21 11.19
CA VAL A 417 8.25 22.69 10.99
C VAL A 417 7.85 21.91 12.23
N GLN A 418 6.60 22.07 12.63
CA GLN A 418 6.08 21.45 13.84
C GLN A 418 5.10 20.33 13.49
N PHE A 419 5.02 19.34 14.38
CA PHE A 419 4.02 18.30 14.30
C PHE A 419 3.61 17.81 15.69
N PHE A 420 2.44 17.16 15.75
CA PHE A 420 1.98 16.43 16.93
C PHE A 420 1.46 15.05 16.54
N GLU A 421 1.36 14.17 17.52
CA GLU A 421 0.95 12.78 17.37
C GLU A 421 -0.51 12.59 17.86
N LEU A 422 -1.31 11.85 17.11
CA LEU A 422 -2.65 11.39 17.51
C LEU A 422 -2.67 9.85 17.51
N PRO A 423 -2.39 9.19 18.65
CA PRO A 423 -2.25 7.74 18.72
C PRO A 423 -3.61 7.03 18.77
N GLY A 424 -3.71 5.87 18.13
CA GLY A 424 -4.88 5.01 18.21
C GLY A 424 -5.92 5.23 17.11
N ALA A 425 -7.14 4.79 17.40
CA ALA A 425 -8.25 4.91 16.45
C ALA A 425 -8.57 6.38 16.17
N VAL A 426 -8.85 6.68 14.91
CA VAL A 426 -9.05 8.04 14.41
C VAL A 426 -10.15 8.77 15.18
N GLU A 427 -11.24 8.07 15.49
CA GLU A 427 -12.41 8.61 16.19
C GLU A 427 -12.12 9.04 17.63
N GLN A 428 -10.97 8.66 18.22
CA GLN A 428 -10.57 9.12 19.55
C GLN A 428 -10.15 10.58 19.55
N HIS A 429 -9.65 11.08 18.42
CA HIS A 429 -9.06 12.43 18.30
C HIS A 429 -9.74 13.30 17.24
N CYS A 430 -10.47 12.71 16.30
CA CYS A 430 -11.05 13.41 15.16
C CYS A 430 -12.55 13.14 15.01
N GLN A 431 -13.28 14.17 14.57
CA GLN A 431 -14.67 14.01 14.11
C GLN A 431 -14.66 13.71 12.61
N LEU A 432 -15.24 12.58 12.23
CA LEU A 432 -15.31 12.15 10.83
C LEU A 432 -16.60 12.64 10.18
N GLU A 433 -16.47 13.33 9.05
CA GLU A 433 -17.56 13.68 8.14
C GLU A 433 -17.36 12.94 6.81
N ALA A 434 -18.41 12.29 6.31
CA ALA A 434 -18.33 11.58 5.05
C ALA A 434 -18.43 12.55 3.86
N VAL A 435 -17.34 12.68 3.11
CA VAL A 435 -17.19 13.68 2.04
C VAL A 435 -17.15 13.07 0.63
N SER A 436 -16.82 11.77 0.50
CA SER A 436 -16.75 11.07 -0.78
C SER A 436 -17.06 9.58 -0.59
N PHE A 437 -17.66 8.95 -1.60
CA PHE A 437 -18.03 7.54 -1.60
C PHE A 437 -17.73 6.90 -2.95
N ARG A 438 -17.20 5.69 -2.93
CA ARG A 438 -17.11 4.82 -4.13
C ARG A 438 -18.38 3.97 -4.21
N ALA A 439 -19.05 4.00 -5.36
CA ALA A 439 -20.22 3.16 -5.63
C ALA A 439 -19.90 2.13 -6.72
N GLN A 440 -20.44 0.92 -6.58
CA GLN A 440 -20.40 -0.12 -7.61
C GLN A 440 -21.79 -0.71 -7.81
N VAL A 441 -22.12 -1.06 -9.06
CA VAL A 441 -23.37 -1.76 -9.37
C VAL A 441 -23.23 -3.21 -8.90
N GLY A 442 -23.99 -3.61 -7.88
CA GLY A 442 -24.03 -5.00 -7.43
C GLY A 442 -24.48 -5.91 -8.57
N ARG A 443 -23.76 -7.01 -8.82
CA ARG A 443 -24.22 -8.04 -9.74
C ARG A 443 -25.47 -8.69 -9.14
N GLY A 444 -26.64 -8.20 -9.56
CA GLY A 444 -27.90 -8.85 -9.27
C GLY A 444 -27.81 -10.28 -9.80
N THR A 445 -27.99 -11.26 -8.91
CA THR A 445 -28.29 -12.63 -9.29
C THR A 445 -29.50 -12.58 -10.19
N ALA A 446 -29.31 -12.85 -11.49
CA ALA A 446 -30.42 -13.14 -12.37
C ALA A 446 -31.11 -14.36 -11.78
N ALA A 447 -32.28 -14.14 -11.18
CA ALA A 447 -33.20 -15.21 -10.87
C ALA A 447 -33.52 -15.87 -12.22
N LEU A 448 -33.01 -17.10 -12.40
CA LEU A 448 -33.45 -17.99 -13.46
C LEU A 448 -34.94 -18.26 -13.21
N GLY A 449 -35.78 -17.60 -14.01
CA GLY A 449 -37.20 -17.91 -14.14
C GLY A 449 -37.42 -18.94 -15.24
#